data_AF-A0A9P7XUS5-F1
#
_entry.id   AF-A0A9P7XUS5-F1
#
_cell.length_a   1.000
_cell.length_b   1.000
_cell.length_c   1.000
_cell.angle_alpha   90.00
_cell.angle_beta   90.00
_cell.angle_gamma   90.00
#
_symmetry.space_group_name_H-M   'P 1'
#
loop_
_entity.id
_entity.type
_entity.pdbx_description
1 polymer ?
#
loop_
_entity_poly.entity_id
_entity_poly.type
_entity_poly.pdbx_seq_one_letter_code
_entity_poly.pdbx_strand_id
1 'polypeptide(L)'
;MSSKLIKSKSFSVHSLKDYPPVRHETFDFSQNDPYTAKTWLKQIEMTAKLCKLPDTDWPTASILKLRGVAQVWGQSLDEAHPELTWTEFKAAFSRQFGTDELESTHRNNLAAVVWDRSDTPNSYFQRYEFAAAPIASKLTDAPLALDIQ
;
A
#
# COMPACT_ATOMS: atom_id res chain seq x y z
N MET A 1 19.95 34.59 -22.47
CA MET A 1 19.77 33.28 -21.80
C MET A 1 18.29 33.16 -21.46
N SER A 2 17.58 32.26 -22.13
CA SER A 2 16.11 32.21 -22.13
C SER A 2 15.64 31.24 -21.05
N SER A 3 15.11 31.77 -19.95
CA SER A 3 14.53 30.98 -18.86
C SER A 3 13.23 30.35 -19.32
N LYS A 4 13.24 29.01 -19.51
CA LYS A 4 12.04 28.25 -19.85
C LYS A 4 11.07 28.29 -18.66
N LEU A 5 9.96 29.00 -18.88
CA LEU A 5 8.78 28.99 -18.04
C LEU A 5 8.27 27.54 -17.93
N ILE A 6 8.43 26.93 -16.75
CA ILE A 6 7.74 25.67 -16.43
C ILE A 6 6.26 26.03 -16.38
N LYS A 7 5.52 25.67 -17.43
CA LYS A 7 4.06 25.73 -17.42
C LYS A 7 3.57 24.74 -16.37
N SER A 8 3.39 25.22 -15.14
CA SER A 8 2.56 24.58 -14.14
C SER A 8 1.23 24.30 -14.83
N LYS A 9 0.93 23.02 -15.09
CA LYS A 9 -0.40 22.58 -15.49
C LYS A 9 -1.32 23.09 -14.38
N SER A 10 -2.15 24.07 -14.72
CA SER A 10 -3.22 24.57 -13.88
C SER A 10 -4.10 23.38 -13.54
N PHE A 11 -3.82 22.77 -12.39
CA PHE A 11 -4.60 21.70 -11.81
C PHE A 11 -5.97 22.30 -11.52
N SER A 12 -6.98 21.92 -12.30
CA SER A 12 -8.35 22.12 -11.86
C SER A 12 -8.54 21.16 -10.70
N VAL A 13 -8.27 21.66 -9.48
CA VAL A 13 -8.80 21.04 -8.26
C VAL A 13 -10.31 21.16 -8.42
N HIS A 14 -10.94 20.26 -9.17
CA HIS A 14 -12.32 19.95 -8.87
C HIS A 14 -12.26 19.47 -7.43
N SER A 15 -12.75 20.36 -6.57
CA SER A 15 -12.49 20.40 -5.15
C SER A 15 -12.75 19.00 -4.64
N LEU A 16 -11.76 18.34 -4.04
CA LEU A 16 -11.98 17.06 -3.37
C LEU A 16 -13.11 17.17 -2.29
N LYS A 17 -13.54 18.40 -1.98
CA LYS A 17 -14.70 18.81 -1.19
C LYS A 17 -16.06 18.47 -1.80
N ASP A 18 -16.16 18.26 -3.11
CA ASP A 18 -17.41 17.93 -3.81
C ASP A 18 -17.78 16.45 -3.65
N TYR A 19 -16.86 15.64 -3.12
CA TYR A 19 -17.10 14.25 -2.79
C TYR A 19 -17.45 14.09 -1.31
N PRO A 20 -18.43 13.25 -0.96
CA PRO A 20 -18.75 12.97 0.43
C PRO A 20 -17.48 12.54 1.17
N PRO A 21 -17.30 12.89 2.46
CA PRO A 21 -16.10 12.58 3.22
C PRO A 21 -15.99 11.06 3.41
N VAL A 22 -15.41 10.38 2.42
CA VAL A 22 -15.03 8.99 2.54
C VAL A 22 -13.85 8.98 3.51
N ARG A 23 -13.99 8.25 4.63
CA ARG A 23 -12.89 8.05 5.60
C ARG A 23 -11.61 7.76 4.81
N HIS A 24 -10.66 8.67 4.89
CA HIS A 24 -9.43 8.59 4.12
C HIS A 24 -8.58 7.49 4.73
N GLU A 25 -8.65 6.29 4.18
CA GLU A 25 -7.72 5.23 4.58
C GLU A 25 -6.32 5.59 4.10
N THR A 26 -5.49 5.96 5.06
CA THR A 26 -4.09 6.26 4.87
C THR A 26 -3.26 5.00 5.03
N PHE A 27 -2.17 4.91 4.28
CA PHE A 27 -1.23 3.79 4.39
C PHE A 27 0.15 4.32 4.76
N ASP A 28 0.70 3.87 5.89
CA ASP A 28 2.00 4.28 6.42
C ASP A 28 3.03 3.15 6.46
N PHE A 29 2.63 1.93 6.07
CA PHE A 29 3.41 0.70 6.16
C PHE A 29 3.84 0.31 7.58
N SER A 30 3.31 0.93 8.64
CA SER A 30 3.80 0.74 10.01
C SER A 30 3.63 -0.69 10.53
N GLN A 31 2.67 -1.43 9.98
CA GLN A 31 2.35 -2.78 10.41
C GLN A 31 3.15 -3.85 9.65
N ASN A 32 3.85 -3.57 8.54
CA ASN A 32 4.51 -4.59 7.70
C ASN A 32 3.68 -5.87 7.51
N ASP A 33 2.37 -5.71 7.35
CA ASP A 33 1.44 -6.80 7.09
C ASP A 33 1.08 -6.81 5.60
N PRO A 34 1.35 -7.92 4.87
CA PRO A 34 1.03 -8.01 3.45
C PRO A 34 -0.48 -7.91 3.17
N TYR A 35 -1.33 -8.28 4.12
CA TYR A 35 -2.78 -8.16 3.96
C TYR A 35 -3.25 -6.72 4.08
N THR A 36 -2.57 -5.90 4.89
CA THR A 36 -2.85 -4.47 5.02
C THR A 36 -2.61 -3.74 3.69
N ALA A 37 -1.51 -4.05 2.99
CA ALA A 37 -1.22 -3.47 1.66
C ALA A 37 -2.28 -3.84 0.61
N LYS A 38 -2.66 -5.13 0.54
CA LYS A 38 -3.72 -5.59 -0.37
C LYS A 38 -5.10 -5.04 -0.04
N THR A 39 -5.43 -4.96 1.25
CA THR A 39 -6.71 -4.42 1.72
C THR A 39 -6.82 -2.95 1.39
N TRP A 40 -5.74 -2.19 1.64
CA TRP A 40 -5.68 -0.78 1.29
C TRP A 40 -5.89 -0.55 -0.22
N LEU A 41 -5.20 -1.29 -1.09
CA LEU A 41 -5.41 -1.17 -2.55
C LEU A 41 -6.87 -1.42 -2.94
N LYS A 42 -7.50 -2.47 -2.39
CA LYS A 42 -8.93 -2.76 -2.67
C LYS A 42 -9.83 -1.62 -2.23
N GLN A 43 -9.57 -1.04 -1.06
CA GLN A 43 -10.38 0.05 -0.53
C GLN A 43 -10.22 1.34 -1.34
N ILE A 44 -9.01 1.61 -1.83
CA ILE A 44 -8.74 2.71 -2.76
C ILE A 44 -9.56 2.51 -4.06
N GLU A 45 -9.51 1.32 -4.66
CA GLU A 45 -10.30 1.03 -5.87
C GLU A 45 -11.80 1.17 -5.62
N MET A 46 -12.30 0.69 -4.49
CA MET A 46 -13.70 0.85 -4.11
C MET A 46 -14.08 2.32 -3.96
N THR A 47 -13.24 3.09 -3.26
CA THR A 47 -13.47 4.53 -3.06
C THR A 47 -13.44 5.30 -4.38
N ALA A 48 -12.46 5.02 -5.24
CA ALA A 48 -12.32 5.70 -6.52
C ALA A 48 -13.52 5.42 -7.43
N LYS A 49 -14.02 4.17 -7.45
CA LYS A 49 -15.24 3.79 -8.16
C LYS A 49 -16.48 4.48 -7.60
N LEU A 50 -16.64 4.52 -6.28
CA LEU A 50 -17.77 5.18 -5.62
C LEU A 50 -17.79 6.70 -5.90
N CYS A 51 -16.61 7.32 -5.90
CA CYS A 51 -16.43 8.73 -6.24
C CYS A 51 -16.39 9.00 -7.76
N LYS A 52 -16.49 7.97 -8.61
CA LYS A 52 -16.41 8.10 -10.08
C LYS A 52 -15.17 8.89 -10.53
N LEU A 53 -14.04 8.68 -9.87
CA LEU A 53 -12.77 9.30 -10.27
C LEU A 53 -12.31 8.73 -11.61
N PRO A 54 -11.80 9.54 -12.54
CA PRO A 54 -11.16 9.05 -13.76
C PRO A 54 -9.97 8.15 -13.41
N ASP A 55 -9.84 7.01 -14.09
CA ASP A 55 -8.76 6.02 -13.85
C ASP A 55 -7.35 6.63 -13.96
N THR A 56 -7.20 7.70 -14.76
CA THR A 56 -5.95 8.48 -14.90
C THR A 56 -5.50 9.15 -13.61
N ASP A 57 -6.44 9.45 -12.71
CA ASP A 57 -6.18 10.24 -11.50
C ASP A 57 -5.98 9.34 -10.27
N TRP A 58 -6.26 8.04 -10.40
CA TRP A 58 -6.19 7.09 -9.28
C TRP A 58 -4.78 6.99 -8.68
N PRO A 59 -3.68 6.92 -9.47
CA PRO A 59 -2.33 6.85 -8.92
C PRO A 59 -2.00 8.08 -8.07
N THR A 60 -2.19 9.28 -8.60
CA THR A 60 -1.93 10.54 -7.88
C THR A 60 -2.80 10.66 -6.64
N ALA A 61 -4.10 10.34 -6.73
CA ALA A 61 -5.01 10.35 -5.58
C ALA A 61 -4.59 9.35 -4.49
N SER A 62 -3.99 8.22 -4.87
CA SER A 62 -3.49 7.19 -3.96
C SER A 62 -2.22 7.65 -3.26
N ILE A 63 -1.30 8.28 -3.98
CA ILE A 63 -0.04 8.82 -3.43
C ILE A 63 -0.33 9.86 -2.34
N LEU A 64 -1.35 10.71 -2.52
CA LEU A 64 -1.80 11.67 -1.50
C LEU A 64 -2.32 11.03 -0.20
N LYS A 65 -2.66 9.75 -0.23
CA LYS A 65 -3.14 8.99 0.95
C LYS A 65 -2.02 8.20 1.63
N LEU A 66 -0.83 8.15 1.05
CA LEU A 66 0.34 7.54 1.68
C LEU A 66 0.87 8.44 2.81
N ARG A 67 1.47 7.83 3.83
CA ARG A 67 2.04 8.50 5.01
C ARG A 67 3.42 7.88 5.33
N GLY A 68 4.22 8.60 6.11
CA GLY A 68 5.52 8.10 6.57
C GLY A 68 6.43 7.66 5.42
N VAL A 69 7.01 6.46 5.53
CA VAL A 69 7.91 5.89 4.52
C VAL A 69 7.21 5.68 3.18
N ALA A 70 5.94 5.27 3.20
CA ALA A 70 5.18 5.07 1.97
C ALA A 70 4.93 6.37 1.21
N GLN A 71 4.80 7.51 1.90
CA GLN A 71 4.67 8.81 1.26
C GLN A 71 5.93 9.19 0.51
N VAL A 72 7.10 9.03 1.12
CA VAL A 72 8.39 9.35 0.48
C VAL A 72 8.57 8.51 -0.77
N TRP A 73 8.30 7.20 -0.69
CA TRP A 73 8.32 6.32 -1.86
C TRP A 73 7.34 6.77 -2.96
N GLY A 74 6.10 7.12 -2.59
CA GLY A 74 5.08 7.51 -3.55
C GLY A 74 5.40 8.82 -4.26
N GLN A 75 6.00 9.79 -3.56
CA GLN A 75 6.46 11.04 -4.16
C GLN A 75 7.57 10.80 -5.18
N SER A 76 8.57 9.97 -4.83
CA SER A 76 9.63 9.60 -5.78
C SER A 76 9.09 8.86 -7.01
N LEU A 77 8.05 8.04 -6.84
CA LEU A 77 7.41 7.33 -7.95
C LEU A 77 6.66 8.29 -8.88
N ASP A 78 5.94 9.28 -8.34
CA ASP A 78 5.22 10.31 -9.10
C ASP A 78 6.19 11.18 -9.92
N GLU A 79 7.33 11.54 -9.32
CA GLU A 79 8.38 12.33 -9.98
C GLU A 79 9.05 11.56 -11.13
N ALA A 80 9.31 10.27 -10.93
CA ALA A 80 9.93 9.41 -11.95
C ALA A 80 8.96 9.05 -13.09
N HIS A 81 7.67 8.92 -12.79
CA HIS A 81 6.64 8.45 -13.72
C HIS A 81 5.40 9.35 -13.69
N PRO A 82 5.45 10.55 -14.30
CA PRO A 82 4.34 11.51 -14.25
C PRO A 82 3.08 11.09 -15.01
N GLU A 83 3.17 10.04 -15.83
CA GLU A 83 2.03 9.43 -16.55
C GLU A 83 1.76 7.99 -16.05
N LEU A 84 2.04 7.73 -14.77
CA LEU A 84 1.84 6.43 -14.14
C LEU A 84 0.38 5.97 -14.31
N THR A 85 0.18 4.76 -14.82
CA THR A 85 -1.13 4.15 -14.88
C THR A 85 -1.48 3.45 -13.57
N TRP A 86 -2.77 3.20 -13.33
CA TRP A 86 -3.20 2.44 -12.15
C TRP A 86 -2.61 1.03 -12.08
N THR A 87 -2.42 0.37 -13.23
CA THR A 87 -1.80 -0.95 -13.30
C THR A 87 -0.34 -0.91 -12.86
N GLU A 88 0.43 0.06 -13.35
CA GLU A 88 1.84 0.23 -13.00
C GLU A 88 2.00 0.63 -11.53
N PHE A 89 1.14 1.52 -11.02
CA PHE A 89 1.12 1.88 -9.60
C PHE A 89 0.91 0.64 -8.74
N LYS A 90 -0.09 -0.20 -9.04
CA LYS A 90 -0.35 -1.43 -8.27
C LYS A 90 0.82 -2.41 -8.31
N ALA A 91 1.46 -2.56 -9.46
CA ALA A 91 2.62 -3.43 -9.61
C ALA A 91 3.79 -2.93 -8.76
N ALA A 92 4.11 -1.62 -8.85
CA ALA A 92 5.16 -0.98 -8.05
C ALA A 92 4.84 -1.05 -6.54
N PHE A 93 3.61 -0.73 -6.15
CA PHE A 93 3.16 -0.77 -4.76
C PHE A 93 3.23 -2.18 -4.18
N SER A 94 2.77 -3.19 -4.94
CA SER A 94 2.84 -4.59 -4.50
C SER A 94 4.30 -5.05 -4.40
N ARG A 95 5.15 -4.72 -5.37
CA ARG A 95 6.58 -5.03 -5.27
C ARG A 95 7.24 -4.40 -4.04
N GLN A 96 6.84 -3.18 -3.70
CA GLN A 96 7.42 -2.43 -2.58
C GLN A 96 6.89 -2.86 -1.20
N PHE A 97 5.58 -3.12 -1.09
CA PHE A 97 4.90 -3.31 0.20
C PHE A 97 4.11 -4.61 0.32
N GLY A 98 3.85 -5.30 -0.79
CA GLY A 98 3.09 -6.55 -0.85
C GLY A 98 3.93 -7.67 -1.45
N THR A 99 4.92 -8.18 -0.71
CA THR A 99 5.75 -9.25 -1.25
C THR A 99 5.00 -10.59 -1.19
N ASP A 100 5.04 -11.34 -2.30
CA ASP A 100 4.62 -12.76 -2.33
C ASP A 100 5.37 -13.60 -1.28
N GLU A 101 6.56 -13.15 -0.90
CA GLU A 101 7.39 -13.72 0.16
C GLU A 101 6.83 -13.45 1.57
N LEU A 102 6.32 -12.24 1.85
CA LEU A 102 5.62 -11.96 3.11
C LEU A 102 4.32 -12.77 3.18
N GLU A 103 3.59 -12.90 2.09
CA GLU A 103 2.40 -13.76 2.05
C GLU A 103 2.74 -15.23 2.22
N SER A 104 3.79 -15.72 1.57
CA SER A 104 4.23 -17.11 1.72
C SER A 104 4.73 -17.37 3.12
N THR A 105 5.46 -16.42 3.72
CA THR A 105 5.90 -16.50 5.13
C THR A 105 4.72 -16.49 6.09
N HIS A 106 3.74 -15.61 5.89
CA HIS A 106 2.54 -15.57 6.71
C HIS A 106 1.72 -16.86 6.56
N ARG A 107 1.51 -17.34 5.33
CA ARG A 107 0.86 -18.63 5.06
C ARG A 107 1.59 -19.80 5.71
N ASN A 108 2.93 -19.82 5.64
CA ASN A 108 3.75 -20.87 6.26
C ASN A 108 3.68 -20.81 7.79
N ASN A 109 3.70 -19.61 8.39
CA ASN A 109 3.55 -19.43 9.84
C ASN A 109 2.18 -19.95 10.31
N LEU A 110 1.10 -19.63 9.60
CA LEU A 110 -0.23 -20.14 9.91
C LEU A 110 -0.35 -21.65 9.71
N ALA A 111 0.23 -22.19 8.62
CA ALA A 111 0.22 -23.63 8.34
C ALA A 111 1.01 -24.44 9.37
N ALA A 112 1.98 -23.83 10.05
CA ALA A 112 2.71 -24.45 11.16
C ALA A 112 1.90 -24.52 12.46
N VAL A 113 0.79 -23.77 12.58
CA VAL A 113 -0.11 -23.85 13.74
C VAL A 113 -1.07 -25.03 13.55
N VAL A 114 -0.65 -26.20 14.03
CA VAL A 114 -1.49 -27.40 14.07
C VAL A 114 -2.19 -27.47 15.43
N TRP A 115 -3.51 -27.69 15.40
CA TRP A 115 -4.27 -28.01 16.61
C TRP A 115 -3.83 -29.36 17.17
N ASP A 116 -3.25 -29.36 18.38
CA ASP A 116 -2.97 -30.58 19.12
C ASP A 116 -4.20 -30.96 19.94
N ARG A 117 -4.52 -32.25 20.03
CA ARG A 117 -5.60 -32.75 20.91
C ARG A 117 -5.34 -32.47 22.39
N SER A 118 -4.09 -32.19 22.76
CA SER A 118 -3.71 -31.76 24.11
C SER A 118 -3.91 -30.25 24.35
N ASP A 119 -4.25 -29.46 23.33
CA ASP A 119 -4.45 -28.02 23.48
C ASP A 119 -5.75 -27.67 24.20
N THR A 120 -5.65 -26.62 25.00
CA THR A 120 -6.83 -25.84 25.38
C THR A 120 -7.17 -24.86 24.25
N PRO A 121 -8.43 -24.44 24.09
CA PRO A 121 -8.80 -23.38 23.15
C PRO A 121 -7.95 -22.11 23.30
N ASN A 122 -7.55 -21.77 24.53
CA ASN A 122 -6.77 -20.58 24.82
C ASN A 122 -5.29 -20.73 24.36
N SER A 123 -4.65 -21.89 24.56
CA SER A 123 -3.27 -22.12 24.12
C SER A 123 -3.14 -22.19 22.59
N TYR A 124 -4.16 -22.72 21.92
CA TYR A 124 -4.25 -22.65 20.46
C TYR A 124 -4.42 -21.20 19.97
N PHE A 125 -5.35 -20.45 20.56
CA PHE A 125 -5.62 -19.07 20.14
C PHE A 125 -4.40 -18.16 20.29
N GLN A 126 -3.65 -18.29 21.39
CA GLN A 126 -2.42 -17.52 21.59
C GLN A 126 -1.33 -17.82 20.55
N ARG A 127 -1.14 -19.09 20.16
CA ARG A 127 -0.17 -19.46 19.11
C ARG A 127 -0.63 -19.01 17.73
N TYR A 128 -1.94 -19.05 17.47
CA TYR A 128 -2.52 -18.52 16.24
C TYR A 128 -2.31 -17.01 16.15
N GLU A 129 -2.63 -16.25 17.20
CA GLU A 129 -2.38 -14.80 17.25
C GLU A 129 -0.91 -14.46 17.05
N PHE A 130 0.00 -15.21 17.68
CA PHE A 130 1.44 -15.01 17.52
C PHE A 130 1.92 -15.32 16.10
N ALA A 131 1.42 -16.38 15.47
CA ALA A 131 1.76 -16.74 14.09
C ALA A 131 1.14 -15.79 13.05
N ALA A 132 -0.03 -15.23 13.36
CA ALA A 132 -0.74 -14.23 12.56
C ALA A 132 -0.20 -12.81 12.78
N ALA A 133 0.70 -12.61 13.75
CA ALA A 133 1.27 -11.30 14.02
C ALA A 133 2.06 -10.78 12.81
N PRO A 134 2.14 -9.45 12.63
CA PRO A 134 2.83 -8.90 11.47
C PRO A 134 4.32 -9.27 11.45
N ILE A 135 4.86 -9.53 10.25
CA ILE A 135 6.23 -10.07 10.05
C ILE A 135 7.31 -9.00 10.35
N ALA A 136 6.89 -7.78 10.70
CA ALA A 136 7.71 -6.60 10.98
C ALA A 136 8.94 -6.83 11.87
N SER A 137 8.94 -7.85 12.75
CA SER A 137 10.06 -8.10 13.65
C SER A 137 11.27 -8.79 13.01
N LYS A 138 11.21 -9.21 11.73
CA LYS A 138 12.27 -10.04 11.09
C LYS A 138 12.96 -9.45 9.85
N LEU A 139 12.54 -8.28 9.34
CA LEU A 139 13.05 -7.69 8.09
C LEU A 139 13.36 -6.21 8.28
N THR A 140 14.45 -5.89 9.00
CA THR A 140 14.93 -4.51 9.18
C THR A 140 15.99 -4.06 8.17
N ASP A 141 16.40 -4.88 7.19
CA ASP A 141 17.60 -4.57 6.38
C ASP A 141 17.44 -4.74 4.85
N ALA A 142 16.25 -4.52 4.28
CA ALA A 142 16.10 -4.49 2.82
C ALA A 142 16.17 -3.04 2.29
N PRO A 143 17.18 -2.65 1.50
CA PRO A 143 17.26 -1.31 0.94
C PRO A 143 16.15 -1.06 -0.09
N LEU A 144 15.56 0.13 -0.02
CA LEU A 144 14.60 0.69 -0.98
C LEU A 144 15.26 0.82 -2.37
N ALA A 145 15.36 -0.28 -3.12
CA ALA A 145 15.90 -0.26 -4.47
C ALA A 145 14.78 0.11 -5.46
N LEU A 146 14.78 1.37 -5.92
CA LEU A 146 14.15 1.74 -7.18
C LEU A 146 14.99 1.13 -8.31
N ASP A 147 14.54 0.01 -8.84
CA ASP A 147 15.03 -0.54 -10.10
C ASP A 147 13.81 -0.84 -10.99
N ILE A 148 13.48 0.15 -11.82
CA ILE A 148 12.50 0.04 -12.90
C ILE A 148 13.31 0.29 -14.18
N GLN A 149 13.55 -0.78 -14.94
CA GLN A 149 14.08 -0.75 -16.31
C GLN A 149 12.97 -0.47 -17.32
#